data_AF-A0A2N6VIF6-F1
#
_entry.id   AF-A0A2N6VIF6-F1
#
_cell.length_a   1.000
_cell.length_b   1.000
_cell.length_c   1.000
_cell.angle_alpha   90.00
_cell.angle_beta   90.00
_cell.angle_gamma   90.00
#
_symmetry.space_group_name_H-M   'P 1'
#
loop_
_entity.id
_entity.type
_entity.pdbx_description
1 polymer ?
#
loop_
_entity_poly.entity_id
_entity_poly.type
_entity_poly.pdbx_seq_one_letter_code
_entity_poly.pdbx_strand_id
1 'polypeptide(L)' 'KTLELDLKFGPNRERSIAGLKRISKPGLRVYAKSTNLPKVLGGLGIAILSTSSGLMTDRTAAKKGVGGEVLAYVW' A
#
# COMPACT_ATOMS: atom_id res chain seq x y z
N LYS A 1 -8.51 22.34 3.82
CA LYS A 1 -7.06 22.03 3.83
C LYS A 1 -6.70 21.53 2.45
N THR A 2 -5.69 22.14 1.82
CA THR A 2 -5.17 21.72 0.51
C THR A 2 -3.93 20.87 0.72
N LEU A 3 -3.77 19.81 -0.07
CA LEU A 3 -2.59 18.96 -0.08
C LEU A 3 -1.86 19.21 -1.39
N GLU A 4 -0.68 19.81 -1.29
CA GLU A 4 0.24 20.02 -2.41
C GLU A 4 1.34 18.95 -2.31
N LEU A 5 1.65 18.31 -3.45
CA LEU A 5 2.59 17.20 -3.52
C LEU A 5 3.55 17.41 -4.68
N ASP A 6 4.84 17.45 -4.38
CA ASP A 6 5.90 17.44 -5.40
C ASP A 6 6.22 16.01 -5.82
N LEU A 7 6.07 15.72 -7.11
CA LEU A 7 6.32 14.40 -7.66
C LEU A 7 7.82 14.18 -7.90
N LYS A 8 8.28 12.96 -7.60
CA LYS A 8 9.65 12.54 -7.86
C LYS A 8 9.81 11.97 -9.27
N PHE A 9 10.81 12.44 -10.00
CA PHE A 9 11.23 11.90 -11.29
C PHE A 9 12.73 11.55 -11.29
N GLY A 10 13.11 10.60 -12.14
CA GLY A 10 14.51 10.26 -12.40
C GLY A 10 15.21 11.28 -13.30
N PRO A 11 16.55 11.18 -13.46
CA PRO A 11 17.35 12.11 -14.25
C PRO A 11 16.91 12.18 -15.73
N ASN A 12 16.39 11.08 -16.26
CA ASN A 12 15.91 10.97 -17.65
C ASN A 12 14.39 11.15 -17.77
N ARG A 13 13.75 11.88 -16.84
CA ARG A 13 12.29 12.04 -16.74
C ARG A 13 11.52 10.73 -16.52
N GLU A 14 12.18 9.75 -15.92
CA GLU A 14 11.56 8.47 -15.57
C GLU A 14 10.59 8.66 -14.40
N ARG A 15 9.42 7.99 -14.47
CA ARG A 15 8.41 8.02 -13.40
C ARG A 15 8.86 7.19 -12.20
N SER A 16 8.73 7.72 -10.99
CA SER A 16 9.05 6.98 -9.75
C SER A 16 7.94 6.02 -9.30
N ILE A 17 6.71 6.21 -9.80
CA ILE A 17 5.56 5.34 -9.52
C ILE A 17 5.14 4.74 -10.86
N ALA A 18 5.25 3.42 -10.99
CA ALA A 18 4.84 2.71 -12.20
C ALA A 18 3.33 2.45 -12.23
N GLY A 19 2.70 2.26 -11.08
CA GLY A 19 1.28 1.97 -10.93
C GLY A 19 0.73 2.26 -9.54
N LEU A 20 -0.53 2.68 -9.51
CA LEU A 20 -1.31 2.88 -8.29
C LEU A 20 -2.67 2.24 -8.47
N LYS A 21 -3.07 1.39 -7.52
CA LYS A 21 -4.39 0.72 -7.56
C LYS A 21 -5.03 0.67 -6.19
N ARG A 22 -6.26 1.20 -6.08
CA ARG A 22 -7.10 1.04 -4.90
C ARG A 22 -7.71 -0.37 -4.88
N ILE A 23 -7.58 -1.05 -3.75
CA ILE A 23 -8.02 -2.43 -3.55
C ILE A 23 -9.35 -2.45 -2.80
N SER A 24 -9.38 -1.98 -1.55
CA SER A 24 -10.65 -1.83 -0.83
C SER A 24 -11.44 -0.63 -1.33
N LYS A 25 -12.62 -0.90 -1.90
CA LYS A 25 -13.53 0.11 -2.47
C LYS A 25 -14.90 0.03 -1.77
N PRO A 26 -15.70 1.11 -1.75
CA PRO A 26 -17.10 1.00 -1.36
C PRO A 26 -17.80 -0.09 -2.17
N GLY A 27 -18.60 -0.94 -1.52
CA GLY A 27 -19.18 -2.14 -2.11
C GLY A 27 -18.38 -3.41 -1.79
N LEU A 28 -17.08 -3.44 -2.10
CA LEU A 28 -16.21 -4.58 -1.79
C LEU A 28 -15.01 -4.15 -0.93
N ARG A 29 -15.15 -4.38 0.38
CA ARG A 29 -14.09 -4.16 1.35
C ARG A 29 -13.18 -5.37 1.42
N VAL A 30 -11.88 -5.13 1.36
CA VAL A 30 -10.87 -6.20 1.34
C VAL A 30 -10.03 -6.12 2.61
N TYR A 31 -10.04 -7.19 3.39
CA TYR A 31 -9.27 -7.32 4.62
C TYR A 31 -8.29 -8.48 4.51
N ALA A 32 -7.11 -8.31 5.08
CA ALA A 32 -6.06 -9.33 5.14
C ALA A 32 -5.75 -9.68 6.59
N LYS A 33 -5.67 -10.98 6.88
CA LYS A 33 -5.11 -11.48 8.15
C LYS A 33 -3.60 -11.33 8.12
N SER A 34 -2.97 -11.25 9.30
CA SER A 34 -1.50 -11.17 9.42
C SER A 34 -0.77 -12.34 8.75
N THR A 35 -1.40 -13.52 8.70
CA THR A 35 -0.87 -14.72 8.05
C THR A 35 -1.00 -14.70 6.53
N ASN A 36 -1.90 -13.90 5.97
CA ASN A 36 -2.17 -13.82 4.53
C ASN A 36 -2.11 -12.36 4.04
N LEU A 37 -1.04 -11.66 4.42
CA LEU A 37 -0.79 -10.31 3.94
C LEU A 37 -0.47 -10.34 2.43
N PRO A 38 -1.08 -9.45 1.63
CA PRO A 38 -0.85 -9.43 0.20
C PRO A 38 0.57 -8.97 -0.12
N LYS A 39 1.18 -9.60 -1.12
CA LYS A 39 2.46 -9.18 -1.68
C LYS A 39 2.25 -8.55 -3.05
N VAL A 40 2.75 -7.33 -3.26
CA VAL A 40 2.67 -6.62 -4.54
C VAL A 40 3.93 -6.95 -5.36
N LEU A 41 3.76 -7.47 -6.57
CA LEU A 41 4.86 -7.89 -7.46
C LEU A 41 5.91 -8.76 -6.73
N GLY A 42 5.47 -9.77 -5.98
CA GLY A 42 6.38 -10.65 -5.24
C GLY A 42 7.15 -9.98 -4.08
N GLY A 43 6.77 -8.76 -3.69
CA GLY A 43 7.43 -7.98 -2.63
C GLY A 43 8.27 -6.80 -3.13
N LEU A 44 8.29 -6.57 -4.45
CA LEU A 44 8.92 -5.39 -5.06
C LEU A 44 8.07 -4.12 -4.90
N GLY A 45 6.74 -4.25 -4.91
CA GLY A 45 5.82 -3.16 -4.62
C GLY A 45 5.46 -3.06 -3.14
N ILE A 46 4.62 -2.10 -2.81
CA ILE A 46 4.15 -1.84 -1.44
C ILE A 46 2.62 -1.98 -1.40
N ALA A 47 2.10 -2.73 -0.42
CA ALA A 47 0.71 -2.64 -0.04
C ALA A 47 0.55 -1.71 1.17
N ILE A 48 -0.42 -0.81 1.11
CA ILE A 48 -0.79 0.09 2.19
C ILE A 48 -1.99 -0.51 2.92
N LEU A 49 -1.82 -0.79 4.21
CA LEU A 49 -2.85 -1.37 5.06
C LEU A 49 -3.29 -0.39 6.15
N SER A 50 -4.59 -0.36 6.41
CA SER A 50 -5.17 0.24 7.60
C SER A 50 -5.32 -0.82 8.68
N THR A 51 -4.61 -0.66 9.79
CA THR A 51 -4.62 -1.60 10.92
C THR A 51 -5.08 -0.88 12.19
N SER A 52 -5.34 -1.63 13.27
CA SER A 52 -5.63 -1.05 14.59
C SER A 52 -4.50 -0.19 15.15
N SER A 53 -3.25 -0.39 14.69
CA SER A 53 -2.10 0.41 15.09
C SER A 53 -1.77 1.54 14.09
N GLY A 54 -2.69 1.86 13.18
CA GLY A 54 -2.55 2.91 12.17
C GLY A 54 -2.24 2.39 10.76
N LEU A 55 -1.89 3.33 9.87
CA LEU A 55 -1.50 3.03 8.49
C LEU A 55 -0.07 2.50 8.44
N MET A 56 0.14 1.40 7.74
CA MET A 56 1.46 0.80 7.60
C MET A 56 1.61 0.00 6.31
N THR A 57 2.86 -0.29 5.97
CA THR A 57 3.20 -1.18 4.85
C THR A 57 3.00 -2.64 5.24
N ASP A 58 2.82 -3.50 4.25
CA ASP A 58 2.82 -4.96 4.37
C ASP A 58 4.01 -5.49 5.20
N ARG A 59 5.22 -4.98 4.97
CA ARG A 59 6.43 -5.42 5.70
C ARG A 59 6.35 -5.08 7.19
N THR A 60 5.86 -3.88 7.53
CA THR A 60 5.70 -3.46 8.93
C THR A 60 4.57 -4.22 9.61
N ALA A 61 3.46 -4.45 8.90
CA ALA A 61 2.35 -5.27 9.38
C ALA A 61 2.78 -6.71 9.66
N ALA A 62 3.58 -7.31 8.76
CA ALA A 62 4.13 -8.65 8.92
C ALA A 62 5.04 -8.76 10.14
N LYS A 63 5.97 -7.80 10.31
CA LYS A 63 6.86 -7.75 11.49
C LYS A 63 6.09 -7.63 12.81
N LYS A 64 4.99 -6.88 12.81
CA LYS A 64 4.13 -6.70 13.99
C LYS A 64 3.10 -7.81 14.17
N GLY A 65 2.97 -8.73 13.20
CA GLY A 65 1.98 -9.80 13.23
C GLY A 65 0.52 -9.31 13.17
N VAL A 66 0.26 -8.13 12.60
CA VAL A 66 -1.08 -7.54 12.52
C VAL A 66 -1.66 -7.61 11.11
N GLY A 67 -2.99 -7.77 11.04
CA GLY A 67 -3.78 -7.69 9.81
C GLY A 67 -4.57 -6.37 9.73
N GLY A 68 -5.29 -6.16 8.64
CA GLY A 68 -6.06 -4.93 8.43
C GLY A 68 -6.78 -4.85 7.09
N GLU A 69 -7.36 -3.68 6.83
CA GLU A 69 -7.98 -3.35 5.53
C GLU A 69 -6.89 -3.03 4.50
N VAL A 70 -6.97 -3.63 3.32
CA VAL A 70 -6.01 -3.40 2.23
C VAL A 70 -6.49 -2.21 1.39
N LEU A 71 -5.88 -1.04 1.58
CA LEU A 71 -6.33 0.19 0.94
C LEU A 71 -5.88 0.27 -0.51
N ALA A 72 -4.57 0.16 -0.75
CA ALA A 72 -4.00 0.37 -2.07
C ALA A 72 -2.69 -0.40 -2.26
N TYR A 73 -2.40 -0.71 -3.51
CA TYR A 73 -1.11 -1.20 -3.98
C TYR A 73 -0.42 -0.11 -4.78
N VAL A 74 0.88 0.03 -4.56
CA VAL A 74 1.76 0.97 -5.25
C VAL A 74 2.97 0.19 -5.75
N TRP A 75 3.35 0.38 -7.01
CA TRP A 75 4.55 -0.21 -7.61
C TRP A 75 5.09 0.67 -8.72
#